data_AF-B9W5Q2-F1
#
_entry.id   AF-B9W5Q2-F1
#
_cell.length_a   1.000
_cell.length_b   1.000
_cell.length_c   1.000
_cell.angle_alpha   90.00
_cell.angle_beta   90.00
_cell.angle_gamma   90.00
#
_symmetry.space_group_name_H-M   'P 1'
#
loop_
_entity.id
_entity.type
_entity.pdbx_description
1 polymer ?
#
loop_
_entity_poly.entity_id
_entity_poly.type
_entity_poly.pdbx_seq_one_letter_code
_entity_poly.pdbx_strand_id
1 'polypeptide(L)'
;GLKIHEDWGATYSSIDNSLKVADKYDVQVALHADTLNEGGFVENTVAAFKDRVIHSFHTEGAGGGHAPDIIKVASYLNVLPASTNPTLPFTVNTIDEHLDMLMVCHH
;
A
#
# COMPACT_ATOMS: atom_id res chain seq x y z
N GLY A 1 -5.23 -12.59 9.27
CA GLY A 1 -4.15 -11.74 8.78
C GLY A 1 -4.16 -10.41 9.51
N LEU A 2 -3.21 -9.53 9.18
CA LEU A 2 -3.11 -8.17 9.74
C LEU A 2 -3.22 -7.14 8.61
N LYS A 3 -3.72 -5.93 8.91
CA LYS A 3 -3.68 -4.78 7.99
C LYS A 3 -2.74 -3.73 8.58
N ILE A 4 -1.77 -3.31 7.78
CA ILE A 4 -0.97 -2.11 8.02
C ILE A 4 -1.62 -0.99 7.20
N HIS A 5 -1.91 0.15 7.84
CA HIS A 5 -2.52 1.33 7.21
C HIS A 5 -1.75 2.57 7.63
N GLU A 6 -1.59 3.53 6.72
CA GLU A 6 -0.84 4.76 7.02
C GLU A 6 -1.48 5.60 8.12
N ASP A 7 -2.82 5.63 8.21
CA ASP A 7 -3.60 6.25 9.28
C ASP A 7 -3.24 5.74 10.69
N TRP A 8 -2.69 4.52 10.78
CA TRP A 8 -2.19 3.92 12.03
C TRP A 8 -0.66 3.86 12.09
N GLY A 9 0.01 4.51 11.14
CA GLY A 9 1.46 4.50 10.95
C GLY A 9 1.96 3.27 10.18
N ALA A 10 2.08 3.39 8.86
CA ALA A 10 2.70 2.40 7.97
C ALA A 10 4.24 2.48 7.98
N THR A 11 4.83 2.60 9.17
CA THR A 11 6.27 2.82 9.35
C THR A 11 7.08 1.52 9.22
N TYR A 12 8.41 1.64 9.08
CA TYR A 12 9.31 0.47 9.02
C TYR A 12 9.17 -0.47 10.21
N SER A 13 8.97 0.07 11.42
CA SER A 13 8.85 -0.74 12.63
C SER A 13 7.51 -1.49 12.65
N SER A 14 6.42 -0.84 12.26
CA SER A 14 5.10 -1.46 12.10
C SER A 14 5.12 -2.59 11.06
N ILE A 15 5.75 -2.35 9.91
CA ILE A 15 5.91 -3.34 8.83
C ILE A 15 6.73 -4.54 9.30
N ASP A 16 7.95 -4.30 9.81
CA ASP A 16 8.86 -5.38 10.21
C ASP A 16 8.28 -6.26 11.32
N ASN A 17 7.64 -5.63 12.32
CA ASN A 17 7.02 -6.34 13.43
C ASN A 17 5.81 -7.17 12.99
N SER A 18 4.93 -6.58 12.16
CA SER A 18 3.75 -7.29 11.63
C SER A 18 4.15 -8.50 10.82
N LEU A 19 5.18 -8.38 9.97
CA LEU A 19 5.68 -9.49 9.17
C LEU A 19 6.37 -10.58 10.02
N LYS A 20 7.09 -10.22 11.11
CA LYS A 20 7.62 -11.22 12.06
C LYS A 20 6.52 -12.02 12.74
N VAL A 21 5.42 -11.36 13.11
CA VAL A 21 4.25 -12.02 13.69
C VAL A 21 3.56 -12.89 12.64
N ALA A 22 3.44 -12.42 11.41
CA ALA A 22 2.89 -13.18 10.29
C ALA A 22 3.62 -14.51 10.07
N ASP A 23 4.96 -14.48 10.03
CA ASP A 23 5.78 -15.69 9.89
C ASP A 23 5.58 -16.68 11.05
N LYS A 24 5.43 -16.17 12.27
CA LYS A 24 5.23 -17.01 13.47
C LYS A 24 3.88 -17.72 13.49
N TYR A 25 2.84 -17.09 12.96
CA TYR A 25 1.46 -17.57 13.04
C TYR A 25 0.90 -18.07 11.70
N ASP A 26 1.70 -18.03 10.63
CA ASP A 26 1.32 -18.43 9.27
C ASP A 26 0.06 -17.70 8.77
N VAL A 27 0.08 -16.37 8.83
CA VAL A 27 -1.04 -15.52 8.39
C VAL A 27 -0.58 -14.43 7.43
N GLN A 28 -1.44 -14.01 6.50
CA GLN A 28 -1.13 -12.93 5.56
C GLN A 28 -1.10 -11.53 6.21
N VAL A 29 -0.33 -10.61 5.63
CA VAL A 29 -0.33 -9.16 5.94
C VAL A 29 -0.73 -8.37 4.70
N ALA A 30 -1.73 -7.50 4.86
CA ALA A 30 -2.12 -6.54 3.83
C ALA A 30 -1.54 -5.15 4.15
N LEU A 31 -1.15 -4.42 3.12
CA LEU A 31 -0.52 -3.11 3.22
C LEU A 31 -1.29 -2.03 2.44
N HIS A 32 -1.58 -0.93 3.13
CA HIS A 32 -1.78 0.39 2.57
C HIS A 32 -0.59 1.22 3.06
N ALA A 33 0.31 1.60 2.14
CA ALA A 33 1.61 2.18 2.45
C ALA A 33 1.50 3.68 2.77
N ASP A 34 2.61 4.28 3.17
CA ASP A 34 2.73 5.70 3.55
C ASP A 34 2.67 6.61 2.31
N THR A 35 1.52 7.24 2.06
CA THR A 35 1.32 8.13 0.91
C THR A 35 2.18 9.39 1.02
N LEU A 36 2.39 9.87 2.24
CA LEU A 36 3.10 11.12 2.53
C LEU A 36 4.62 11.00 2.38
N ASN A 37 5.14 9.77 2.30
CA ASN A 37 6.56 9.48 2.40
C ASN A 37 7.17 10.01 3.72
N GLU A 38 6.41 10.00 4.81
CA GLU A 38 6.84 10.50 6.13
C GLU A 38 7.98 9.64 6.69
N GLY A 39 7.84 8.32 6.62
CA GLY A 39 8.86 7.37 7.03
C GLY A 39 10.02 7.29 6.02
N GLY A 40 9.78 7.64 4.77
CA GLY A 40 10.68 7.59 3.62
C GLY A 40 9.95 7.14 2.36
N PHE A 41 10.68 6.77 1.31
CA PHE A 41 10.09 6.46 -0.01
C PHE A 41 9.81 4.96 -0.19
N VAL A 42 9.20 4.60 -1.32
CA VAL A 42 8.78 3.22 -1.62
C VAL A 42 9.91 2.20 -1.49
N GLU A 43 11.14 2.57 -1.86
CA GLU A 43 12.32 1.71 -1.76
C GLU A 43 12.64 1.35 -0.32
N ASN A 44 12.40 2.27 0.61
CA ASN A 44 12.62 2.04 2.02
C ASN A 44 11.54 1.11 2.60
N THR A 45 10.28 1.30 2.22
CA THR A 45 9.18 0.40 2.60
C THR A 45 9.41 -1.01 2.09
N VAL A 46 9.83 -1.15 0.84
CA VAL A 46 10.25 -2.44 0.26
C VAL A 46 11.39 -3.07 1.05
N ALA A 47 12.41 -2.29 1.42
CA ALA A 47 13.52 -2.80 2.23
C ALA A 47 13.05 -3.32 3.60
N ALA A 48 11.98 -2.75 4.18
CA ALA A 48 11.39 -3.24 5.42
C ALA A 48 10.66 -4.60 5.27
N PHE A 49 10.23 -4.96 4.06
CA PHE A 49 9.64 -6.28 3.80
C PHE A 49 10.66 -7.41 4.06
N LYS A 50 11.95 -7.18 3.76
CA LYS A 50 13.03 -8.18 3.88
C LYS A 50 12.67 -9.47 3.15
N ASP A 51 12.20 -9.34 1.92
CA ASP A 51 11.78 -10.43 1.03
C ASP A 51 10.65 -11.34 1.56
N ARG A 52 9.96 -10.96 2.66
CA ARG A 52 8.79 -11.68 3.18
C ARG A 52 7.55 -11.39 2.36
N VAL A 53 6.63 -12.36 2.33
CA VAL A 53 5.37 -12.26 1.58
C VAL A 53 4.49 -11.15 2.14
N ILE A 54 3.98 -10.28 1.26
CA ILE A 54 3.05 -9.22 1.63
C ILE A 54 2.03 -8.96 0.53
N HIS A 55 0.79 -8.66 0.90
CA HIS A 55 -0.26 -8.25 -0.03
C HIS A 55 -0.35 -6.73 -0.09
N SER A 56 -0.05 -6.13 -1.24
CA SER A 56 -0.26 -4.70 -1.48
C SER A 56 -1.70 -4.45 -1.93
N PHE A 57 -2.47 -3.70 -1.15
CA PHE A 57 -3.79 -3.22 -1.58
C PHE A 57 -3.63 -2.03 -2.52
N HIS A 58 -4.59 -1.86 -3.44
CA HIS A 58 -4.69 -0.77 -4.41
C HIS A 58 -3.32 -0.32 -4.93
N THR A 59 -2.56 -1.28 -5.46
CA THR A 59 -1.14 -1.14 -5.83
C THR A 59 -0.88 -0.01 -6.84
N GLU A 60 -1.89 0.44 -7.57
CA GLU A 60 -1.75 1.55 -8.51
C GLU A 60 -1.63 2.92 -7.81
N GLY A 61 -2.21 3.10 -6.62
CA GLY A 61 -1.91 4.20 -5.70
C GLY A 61 -3.02 5.21 -5.42
N ALA A 62 -4.08 5.33 -6.23
CA ALA A 62 -5.17 6.29 -5.97
C ALA A 62 -5.94 5.97 -4.68
N GLY A 63 -6.02 4.68 -4.31
CA GLY A 63 -6.56 4.26 -3.02
C GLY A 63 -5.61 4.47 -1.82
N GLY A 64 -4.39 4.94 -2.06
CA GLY A 64 -3.35 5.22 -1.06
C GLY A 64 -2.08 4.39 -1.23
N GLY A 65 -0.95 4.96 -0.85
CA GLY A 65 0.41 4.44 -0.96
C GLY A 65 1.40 5.48 -1.47
N HIS A 66 2.70 5.22 -1.28
CA HIS A 66 3.81 6.12 -1.67
C HIS A 66 3.55 6.89 -2.97
N ALA A 67 3.35 8.20 -2.85
CA ALA A 67 3.14 9.06 -4.00
C ALA A 67 4.50 9.44 -4.62
N PRO A 68 4.70 9.29 -5.95
CA PRO A 68 3.74 8.82 -6.96
C PRO A 68 3.96 7.37 -7.42
N ASP A 69 4.83 6.59 -6.76
CA ASP A 69 5.49 5.44 -7.36
C ASP A 69 5.29 4.11 -6.62
N ILE A 70 4.27 4.01 -5.76
CA ILE A 70 3.88 2.76 -5.10
C ILE A 70 3.68 1.60 -6.08
N ILE A 71 3.25 1.86 -7.31
CA ILE A 71 3.05 0.83 -8.36
C ILE A 71 4.30 -0.02 -8.63
N LYS A 72 5.51 0.48 -8.31
CA LYS A 72 6.75 -0.28 -8.39
C LYS A 72 6.70 -1.59 -7.60
N VAL A 73 5.92 -1.68 -6.51
CA VAL A 73 5.86 -2.89 -5.66
C VAL A 73 5.32 -4.11 -6.41
N ALA A 74 4.57 -3.92 -7.50
CA ALA A 74 4.10 -5.01 -8.36
C ALA A 74 5.23 -5.77 -9.07
N SER A 75 6.46 -5.21 -9.12
CA SER A 75 7.62 -5.85 -9.74
C SER A 75 8.39 -6.80 -8.81
N TYR A 76 8.05 -6.86 -7.51
CA TYR A 76 8.78 -7.64 -6.52
C TYR A 76 8.17 -9.02 -6.34
N LEU A 77 9.01 -10.06 -6.32
CA LEU A 77 8.58 -11.46 -6.29
C LEU A 77 7.84 -11.86 -5.01
N ASN A 78 8.12 -11.18 -3.90
CA ASN A 78 7.49 -11.42 -2.60
C ASN A 78 6.18 -10.62 -2.41
N VAL A 79 5.77 -9.81 -3.38
CA VAL A 79 4.57 -8.99 -3.30
C VAL A 79 3.44 -9.69 -4.05
N LEU A 80 2.28 -9.78 -3.41
CA LEU A 80 1.00 -10.15 -4.03
C LEU A 80 0.23 -8.85 -4.31
N PRO A 81 0.31 -8.27 -5.53
CA PRO A 81 -0.34 -7.00 -5.82
C PRO A 81 -1.83 -7.18 -6.12
N ALA A 82 -2.64 -6.21 -5.70
CA ALA A 82 -4.06 -6.16 -6.04
C ALA A 82 -4.50 -4.72 -6.36
N SER A 83 -5.47 -4.61 -7.26
CA SER A 83 -6.17 -3.36 -7.56
C SER A 83 -7.52 -3.31 -6.84
N THR A 84 -7.98 -2.10 -6.53
CA THR A 84 -9.39 -1.86 -6.14
C THR A 84 -10.20 -1.48 -7.37
N ASN A 85 -11.52 -1.61 -7.30
CA ASN A 85 -12.38 -1.44 -8.46
C ASN A 85 -12.63 -0.01 -8.97
N PRO A 86 -12.47 1.10 -8.23
CA PRO A 86 -12.90 2.41 -8.74
C PRO A 86 -12.06 2.90 -9.93
N THR A 87 -10.79 2.46 -10.02
CA THR A 87 -9.88 2.82 -11.11
C THR A 87 -10.00 1.89 -12.33
N LEU A 88 -10.97 0.95 -12.32
CA LEU A 88 -11.07 -0.14 -13.30
C LEU A 88 -12.40 -0.15 -14.07
N PRO A 89 -12.39 -0.03 -15.42
CA PRO A 89 -11.28 0.42 -16.26
C PRO A 89 -11.09 1.95 -16.17
N PHE A 90 -10.04 2.46 -16.81
CA PHE A 90 -9.92 3.90 -17.06
C PHE A 90 -11.03 4.38 -18.00
N THR A 91 -11.78 5.40 -17.58
CA THR A 91 -12.87 6.03 -18.34
C THR A 91 -12.73 7.55 -18.38
N VAL A 92 -13.58 8.22 -19.17
CA VAL A 92 -13.57 9.69 -19.30
C VAL A 92 -13.87 10.44 -18.01
N ASN A 93 -14.51 9.80 -17.03
CA ASN A 93 -14.89 10.43 -15.76
C ASN A 93 -13.95 10.05 -14.59
N THR A 94 -13.02 9.10 -14.80
CA THR A 94 -12.25 8.51 -13.69
C THR A 94 -11.46 9.55 -12.90
N ILE A 95 -10.80 10.49 -13.59
CA ILE A 95 -9.97 11.51 -12.91
C ILE A 95 -10.84 12.51 -12.13
N ASP A 96 -11.89 13.05 -12.76
CA ASP A 96 -12.76 14.04 -12.14
C ASP A 96 -13.49 13.46 -10.91
N GLU A 97 -13.99 12.22 -11.03
CA GLU A 97 -14.61 11.49 -9.92
C GLU A 97 -13.61 11.26 -8.77
N HIS A 98 -12.40 10.78 -9.08
CA HIS A 98 -11.43 10.45 -8.03
C HIS A 98 -10.84 11.66 -7.35
N LEU A 99 -10.65 12.77 -8.07
CA LEU A 99 -10.13 13.99 -7.48
C LEU A 99 -11.13 14.56 -6.46
N ASP A 100 -12.41 14.66 -6.83
CA ASP A 100 -13.45 15.14 -5.92
C ASP A 100 -13.64 14.18 -4.74
N MET A 101 -13.70 12.86 -5.00
CA MET A 101 -13.80 11.85 -3.95
C MET A 101 -12.65 11.96 -2.93
N LEU A 102 -11.41 12.11 -3.39
CA LEU A 102 -10.25 12.22 -2.50
C LEU A 102 -10.34 13.46 -1.60
N MET A 103 -10.66 14.61 -2.19
CA MET A 103 -10.84 15.88 -1.46
C MET A 103 -11.98 15.78 -0.45
N VAL A 104 -13.13 15.22 -0.82
CA VAL A 104 -14.26 15.03 0.10
C VAL A 104 -13.90 14.11 1.27
N CYS A 105 -13.15 13.03 1.01
CA CYS A 105 -12.72 12.11 2.07
C CYS A 105 -11.69 12.72 3.02
N HIS A 106 -10.84 13.65 2.56
CA HIS A 106 -9.74 14.22 3.34
C HIS A 106 -9.92 15.68 3.79
N HIS A 107 -11.10 16.27 3.51
CA HIS A 107 -11.48 17.65 3.83
C HIS A 107 -10.59 18.72 3.16
#